data_AF-A0A6J6HSJ7-F1
#
_entry.id   AF-A0A6J6HSJ7-F1
#
_cell.length_a   1.000
_cell.length_b   1.000
_cell.length_c   1.000
_cell.angle_alpha   90.00
_cell.angle_beta   90.00
_cell.angle_gamma   90.00
#
_symmetry.space_group_name_H-M   'P 1'
#
loop_
_entity.id
_entity.type
_entity.pdbx_description
1 polymer ?
#
loop_
_entity_poly.entity_id
_entity_poly.type
_entity_poly.pdbx_seq_one_letter_code
_entity_poly.pdbx_strand_id
1 'polypeptide(L)'
;MAVFAVLVGVSIAYFKYRGELAAEAPVKVNLLTRAARRDLFQDDFNESVFMRPGQGLVKNLLNIDYLVIDGLVRLVGSISVGAGQTMRKLQNGYVRSYALMMILGVLSLLITVWLTTS
;
A
#
# COMPACT_ATOMS: atom_id res chain seq x y z
N MET A 1 -10.69 -37.08 34.94
CA MET A 1 -11.85 -36.17 34.91
C MET A 1 -12.18 -35.66 33.51
N ALA A 2 -11.25 -35.05 32.76
CA ALA A 2 -11.51 -34.60 31.38
C ALA A 2 -11.96 -35.74 30.44
N VAL A 3 -11.30 -36.90 30.46
CA VAL A 3 -11.66 -38.07 29.64
C VAL A 3 -13.07 -38.58 29.94
N PHE A 4 -13.47 -38.59 31.21
CA PHE A 4 -14.83 -38.99 31.61
C PHE A 4 -15.89 -38.01 31.09
N ALA A 5 -15.64 -36.70 31.19
CA ALA A 5 -16.54 -35.67 30.65
C ALA A 5 -16.66 -35.77 29.11
N VAL A 6 -15.56 -36.06 28.41
CA VAL A 6 -15.57 -36.30 26.96
C VAL A 6 -16.40 -37.55 26.63
N LEU A 7 -16.20 -38.67 27.33
CA LEU A 7 -16.96 -39.91 27.12
C LEU A 7 -18.47 -39.70 27.33
N VAL A 8 -18.86 -38.94 28.36
CA VAL A 8 -20.26 -38.57 28.59
C VAL A 8 -20.80 -37.68 27.45
N GLY A 9 -20.06 -36.65 27.04
CA GLY A 9 -20.46 -35.77 25.94
C GLY A 9 -20.62 -36.49 24.60
N VAL A 10 -19.68 -37.40 24.28
CA VAL A 10 -19.72 -38.23 23.06
C VAL A 10 -20.90 -39.20 23.12
N SER A 11 -21.17 -39.81 24.28
CA SER A 11 -22.32 -40.71 24.44
C SER A 11 -23.64 -39.98 24.18
N ILE A 12 -23.81 -38.79 24.78
CA ILE A 12 -25.01 -37.96 24.59
C ILE A 12 -25.16 -37.54 23.12
N ALA A 13 -24.06 -37.12 22.46
CA ALA A 13 -24.08 -36.77 21.05
C ALA A 13 -24.46 -37.97 20.17
N TYR A 14 -23.88 -39.14 20.43
CA TYR A 14 -24.19 -40.37 19.71
C TYR A 14 -25.68 -40.73 19.82
N PHE A 15 -26.25 -40.71 21.04
CA PHE A 15 -27.68 -40.98 21.22
C PHE A 15 -28.60 -39.93 20.59
N LYS A 16 -28.15 -38.66 20.50
CA LYS A 16 -28.92 -37.56 19.92
C LYS A 16 -28.91 -37.54 18.39
N TYR A 17 -27.81 -37.96 17.76
CA TYR A 17 -27.61 -37.88 16.31
C TYR A 17 -27.79 -39.23 15.58
N ARG A 18 -28.18 -40.31 16.26
CA ARG A 18 -28.40 -41.64 15.66
C ARG A 18 -29.70 -41.82 14.86
N GLY A 19 -30.57 -40.81 14.80
CA GLY A 19 -31.86 -40.85 14.10
C GLY A 19 -31.89 -39.98 12.84
N GLU A 20 -33.01 -39.98 12.10
CA GLU A 20 -33.19 -39.12 10.92
C GLU A 20 -33.09 -37.64 11.30
N LEU A 21 -32.09 -36.96 10.73
CA LEU A 21 -31.89 -35.53 10.90
C LEU A 21 -32.68 -34.80 9.82
N ALA A 22 -33.46 -33.79 10.21
CA ALA A 22 -34.11 -32.91 9.26
C ALA A 22 -33.05 -32.22 8.38
N ALA A 23 -33.18 -32.35 7.07
CA ALA A 23 -32.26 -31.80 6.06
C ALA A 23 -32.18 -30.26 6.09
N GLU A 24 -33.19 -29.59 6.67
CA GLU A 24 -33.24 -28.14 6.75
C GLU A 24 -33.05 -27.64 8.18
N ALA A 25 -32.11 -26.71 8.33
CA ALA A 25 -31.81 -26.08 9.59
C ALA A 25 -32.97 -25.19 10.06
N PRO A 26 -33.45 -25.32 11.31
CA PRO A 26 -34.58 -24.52 11.79
C PRO A 26 -34.27 -23.01 11.72
N VAL A 27 -35.18 -22.26 11.10
CA VAL A 27 -35.05 -20.81 10.84
C VAL A 27 -35.28 -19.99 12.10
N LYS A 28 -36.11 -20.50 13.04
CA LYS A 28 -36.33 -19.92 14.37
C LYS A 28 -35.46 -20.66 15.39
N VAL A 29 -34.26 -20.14 15.63
CA VAL A 29 -33.35 -20.63 16.68
C VAL A 29 -33.09 -19.55 17.73
N ASN A 30 -32.86 -20.00 18.97
CA ASN A 30 -32.50 -19.14 20.09
C ASN A 30 -31.19 -18.39 19.80
N LEU A 31 -30.99 -17.24 20.45
CA LEU A 31 -29.80 -16.39 20.30
C LEU A 31 -28.49 -17.18 20.49
N LEU A 32 -28.47 -18.13 21.43
CA LEU A 32 -27.33 -19.01 21.70
C LEU A 32 -27.01 -19.95 20.52
N THR A 33 -28.01 -20.54 19.87
CA THR A 33 -27.81 -21.41 18.70
C THR A 33 -27.44 -20.61 17.46
N ARG A 34 -27.92 -19.37 17.34
CA ARG A 34 -27.49 -18.45 16.28
C ARG A 34 -26.03 -18.01 16.47
N ALA A 35 -25.62 -17.70 17.70
CA ALA A 35 -24.24 -17.35 18.03
C ALA A 35 -23.29 -18.54 17.82
N ALA A 36 -23.64 -19.72 18.31
CA ALA A 36 -22.84 -20.94 18.09
C ALA A 36 -22.72 -21.30 16.60
N ARG A 37 -23.75 -21.03 15.78
CA ARG A 37 -23.70 -21.24 14.33
C ARG A 37 -22.82 -20.23 13.60
N ARG A 38 -22.62 -19.05 14.18
CA ARG A 38 -21.75 -17.98 13.66
C ARG A 38 -20.40 -17.95 14.40
N ASP A 39 -19.93 -19.12 14.82
CA ASP A 39 -18.67 -19.35 15.55
C ASP A 39 -18.43 -18.36 16.70
N LEU A 40 -19.49 -18.13 17.49
CA LEU A 40 -19.53 -17.17 18.60
C LEU A 40 -19.17 -15.73 18.20
N PHE A 41 -19.35 -15.36 16.93
CA PHE A 41 -18.92 -14.09 16.33
C PHE A 41 -17.42 -13.83 16.42
N GLN A 42 -16.63 -14.85 16.73
CA GLN A 42 -15.19 -14.72 16.91
C GLN A 42 -14.51 -14.32 15.60
N ASP A 43 -14.98 -14.90 14.49
CA ASP A 43 -14.48 -14.58 13.16
C ASP A 43 -14.87 -13.15 12.73
N ASP A 44 -16.13 -12.74 12.95
CA ASP A 44 -16.59 -11.37 12.62
C ASP A 44 -15.81 -10.30 13.42
N PHE A 45 -15.54 -10.57 14.70
CA PHE A 45 -14.73 -9.68 15.54
C PHE A 45 -13.30 -9.62 15.01
N ASN A 46 -12.70 -10.77 14.72
CA ASN A 46 -11.35 -10.82 14.20
C ASN A 46 -11.23 -10.11 12.84
N GLU A 47 -12.20 -10.31 11.97
CA GLU A 47 -12.23 -9.73 10.64
C GLU A 47 -12.34 -8.19 10.73
N SER A 48 -13.25 -7.69 11.56
CA SER A 48 -13.52 -6.26 11.69
C SER A 48 -12.44 -5.50 12.46
N VAL A 49 -11.84 -6.12 13.49
CA VAL A 49 -10.87 -5.46 14.37
C VAL A 49 -9.44 -5.63 13.88
N PHE A 50 -9.09 -6.75 13.26
CA PHE A 50 -7.71 -7.03 12.87
C PHE A 50 -7.52 -7.09 11.35
N MET A 51 -8.31 -7.88 10.61
CA MET A 51 -8.08 -8.04 9.15
C MET A 51 -8.35 -6.76 8.38
N ARG A 52 -9.58 -6.22 8.44
CA ARG A 52 -9.99 -5.09 7.59
C ARG A 52 -9.16 -3.83 7.87
N PRO A 53 -8.87 -3.45 9.13
CA PRO A 53 -7.98 -2.34 9.41
C PRO A 53 -6.55 -2.58 8.92
N GLY A 54 -6.00 -3.79 9.12
CA GLY A 54 -4.66 -4.16 8.65
C GLY A 54 -4.52 -4.08 7.13
N GLN A 55 -5.52 -4.59 6.40
CA GLN A 55 -5.57 -4.48 4.94
C GLN A 55 -5.65 -3.01 4.48
N GLY A 56 -6.42 -2.18 5.19
CA GLY A 56 -6.51 -0.74 4.91
C GLY A 56 -5.16 -0.02 5.07
N LEU A 57 -4.42 -0.34 6.13
CA LEU A 57 -3.09 0.24 6.37
C LEU A 57 -2.10 -0.12 5.26
N VAL A 58 -2.03 -1.40 4.86
CA VAL A 58 -1.15 -1.86 3.78
C VAL A 58 -1.52 -1.19 2.46
N LYS A 59 -2.82 -1.10 2.14
CA LYS A 59 -3.29 -0.44 0.92
C LYS A 59 -2.88 1.03 0.88
N ASN A 60 -2.97 1.73 2.01
CA ASN A 60 -2.57 3.14 2.10
C ASN A 60 -1.06 3.30 1.95
N LEU A 61 -0.26 2.43 2.57
CA LEU A 61 1.20 2.42 2.41
C LEU A 61 1.62 2.23 0.95
N LEU A 62 1.01 1.27 0.25
CA LEU A 62 1.28 1.03 -1.17
C LEU A 62 0.87 2.21 -2.05
N ASN A 63 -0.27 2.87 -1.74
CA ASN A 63 -0.67 4.08 -2.44
C ASN A 63 0.30 5.24 -2.22
N ILE A 64 0.81 5.40 -1.00
CA ILE A 64 1.82 6.43 -0.69
C ILE A 64 3.10 6.16 -1.48
N ASP A 65 3.58 4.92 -1.50
CA ASP A 65 4.76 4.53 -2.26
C ASP A 65 4.59 4.86 -3.76
N TYR A 66 3.48 4.43 -4.35
CA TYR A 66 3.19 4.66 -5.77
C TYR A 66 3.04 6.15 -6.14
N LEU A 67 2.44 6.96 -5.27
CA LEU A 67 2.21 8.38 -5.54
C LEU A 67 3.44 9.23 -5.23
N VAL A 68 4.08 9.00 -4.09
CA VAL A 68 5.15 9.85 -3.57
C VAL A 68 6.50 9.37 -4.09
N ILE A 69 6.90 8.13 -3.79
CA ILE A 69 8.25 7.65 -4.10
C ILE A 69 8.40 7.53 -5.61
N ASP A 70 7.47 6.82 -6.24
CA ASP A 70 7.40 6.65 -7.68
C ASP A 70 7.22 7.99 -8.42
N GLY A 71 6.44 8.91 -7.84
CA GLY A 71 6.28 10.27 -8.35
C GLY A 71 7.58 11.08 -8.35
N LEU A 72 8.34 11.02 -7.25
CA LEU A 72 9.63 11.69 -7.13
C LEU A 72 10.65 11.13 -8.12
N VAL A 73 10.70 9.81 -8.30
CA VAL A 73 11.59 9.18 -9.29
C VAL A 73 11.27 9.67 -10.70
N ARG A 74 9.98 9.68 -11.08
CA ARG A 74 9.53 10.22 -12.38
C ARG A 74 9.85 11.70 -12.54
N LEU A 75 9.74 12.50 -11.48
CA LEU A 75 10.08 13.92 -11.48
C LEU A 75 11.58 14.15 -11.74
N VAL A 76 12.46 13.42 -11.05
CA VAL A 76 13.91 13.53 -11.27
C VAL A 76 14.26 13.18 -12.71
N GLY A 77 13.67 12.10 -13.23
CA GLY A 77 13.83 11.72 -14.64
C GLY A 77 13.35 12.81 -15.60
N SER A 78 12.16 13.37 -15.38
CA SER A 78 11.58 14.38 -16.26
C SER A 78 12.36 15.70 -16.24
N ILE A 79 12.86 16.13 -15.06
CA ILE A 79 13.74 17.29 -14.94
C ILE A 79 15.04 17.05 -15.71
N SER A 80 15.65 15.87 -15.55
CA SER A 80 16.91 15.54 -16.23
C SER A 80 16.75 15.57 -17.75
N VAL A 81 15.69 14.96 -18.28
CA VAL A 81 15.38 14.98 -19.71
C VAL A 81 15.02 16.39 -20.18
N GLY A 82 14.22 17.12 -19.42
CA GLY A 82 13.82 18.50 -19.74
C GLY A 82 15.00 19.47 -19.78
N ALA A 83 15.95 19.32 -18.86
CA ALA A 83 17.20 20.07 -18.85
C ALA A 83 18.02 19.76 -20.11
N GLY A 84 18.16 18.48 -20.48
CA GLY A 84 18.84 18.08 -21.72
C GLY A 84 18.18 18.65 -22.98
N GLN A 85 16.85 18.62 -23.05
CA GLN A 85 16.10 19.20 -24.18
C GLN A 85 16.29 20.72 -24.27
N THR A 86 16.31 21.41 -23.12
CA THR A 86 16.53 22.86 -23.05
C THR A 86 17.96 23.20 -23.48
N MET A 87 18.95 22.46 -22.98
CA MET A 87 20.35 22.60 -23.39
C MET A 87 20.53 22.37 -24.90
N ARG A 88 19.81 21.40 -25.47
CA ARG A 88 19.82 21.14 -26.91
C ARG A 88 19.29 22.30 -27.73
N LYS A 89 18.32 23.08 -27.23
CA LYS A 89 17.82 24.29 -27.93
C LYS A 89 18.86 25.40 -28.02
N LEU A 90 19.83 25.45 -27.10
CA LEU A 90 20.94 26.40 -27.13
C LEU A 90 21.92 26.09 -28.27
N GLN A 91 21.98 24.83 -28.73
CA GLN A 91 22.81 24.39 -29.85
C GLN A 91 22.11 24.60 -31.20
N ASN A 92 21.77 25.85 -31.50
CA ASN A 92 20.97 26.23 -32.66
C ASN A 92 21.77 26.30 -34.00
N GLY A 93 23.08 26.03 -33.98
CA GLY A 93 23.95 26.05 -35.16
C GLY A 93 24.39 27.44 -35.63
N TYR A 94 23.95 28.53 -34.97
CA TYR A 94 24.32 29.89 -35.35
C TYR A 94 25.63 30.33 -34.69
N VAL A 95 26.66 30.58 -35.51
CA VAL A 95 27.99 31.04 -35.04
C VAL A 95 27.91 32.29 -34.15
N ARG A 96 27.00 33.24 -34.46
CA ARG A 96 26.79 34.45 -33.66
C ARG A 96 26.28 34.14 -32.24
N SER A 97 25.41 33.14 -32.10
CA SER A 97 24.90 32.71 -30.79
C SER A 97 26.01 32.08 -29.95
N TYR A 98 26.91 31.30 -30.57
CA TYR A 98 28.07 30.72 -29.88
C TYR A 98 29.08 31.79 -29.45
N ALA A 99 29.34 32.81 -30.28
CA ALA A 99 30.22 33.91 -29.93
C ALA A 99 29.71 34.69 -28.71
N LEU A 100 28.40 34.97 -28.65
CA LEU A 100 27.78 35.59 -27.47
C LEU A 100 27.90 34.71 -26.23
N MET A 101 27.66 33.39 -26.33
CA MET A 101 27.84 32.46 -25.21
C MET A 101 29.28 32.44 -24.68
N MET A 102 30.28 32.48 -25.58
CA MET A 102 31.69 32.55 -25.19
C MET A 102 32.03 33.84 -24.45
N ILE A 103 31.57 35.00 -24.95
CA ILE A 103 31.77 36.30 -24.28
C ILE A 103 31.14 36.27 -22.88
N LEU A 104 29.90 35.79 -22.77
CA LEU A 104 29.22 35.66 -21.48
C LEU A 104 29.98 34.72 -20.52
N GLY A 105 30.50 33.59 -21.01
CA GLY A 105 31.30 32.66 -20.22
C GLY A 105 32.61 33.25 -19.72
N VAL A 106 33.32 34.03 -20.55
CA VAL A 106 34.55 34.72 -20.12
C VAL A 106 34.24 35.78 -19.07
N LEU A 107 33.20 36.59 -19.29
CA LEU A 107 32.79 37.61 -18.31
C LEU A 107 32.37 36.99 -16.97
N SER A 108 31.63 35.88 -16.97
CA SER A 108 31.21 35.21 -15.73
C SER A 108 32.40 34.64 -14.95
N LEU A 109 33.40 34.09 -15.64
CA LEU A 109 34.64 33.62 -15.01
C LEU A 109 35.42 34.77 -14.38
N LEU A 110 35.58 35.89 -15.10
CA LEU A 110 36.27 37.08 -14.57
C LEU A 110 35.57 37.61 -13.32
N ILE A 111 34.24 37.70 -13.34
CA ILE A 111 33.44 38.11 -12.16
C ILE A 111 33.63 37.12 -11.01
N THR A 112 33.58 35.82 -11.28
CA THR A 112 33.75 34.78 -10.25
C THR A 112 35.12 34.89 -9.60
N VAL A 113 36.19 35.00 -10.39
CA VAL A 113 37.55 35.18 -9.88
C VAL A 113 37.65 36.45 -9.05
N TRP A 114 37.17 37.58 -9.58
CA TRP A 114 37.19 38.85 -8.86
C TRP A 114 36.49 38.76 -7.50
N LEU A 115 35.30 38.16 -7.44
CA LEU A 115 34.55 37.94 -6.20
C LEU A 115 35.29 37.05 -5.20
N THR A 116 36.07 36.07 -5.67
CA THR A 116 36.87 35.19 -4.79
C THR A 116 38.19 35.80 -4.33
N THR A 117 38.73 36.77 -5.07
CA THR A 117 40.03 37.40 -4.78
C THR A 117 39.92 38.75 -4.07
N SER A 118 38.71 39.33 -4.00
CA SER A 118 38.40 40.57 -3.28
C SER A 118 38.05 40.27 -1.83
#